data_AF-A0A812W081-F1
#
_entry.id   AF-A0A812W081-F1
#
_cell.length_a   1.000
_cell.length_b   1.000
_cell.length_c   1.000
_cell.angle_alpha   90.00
_cell.angle_beta   90.00
_cell.angle_gamma   90.00
#
_symmetry.space_group_name_H-M   'P 1'
#
loop_
_entity.id
_entity.type
_entity.pdbx_description
1 polymer ?
#
loop_
_entity_poly.entity_id
_entity_poly.type
_entity_poly.pdbx_seq_one_letter_code
_entity_poly.pdbx_strand_id
1 'polypeptide(L)'
;MTRRVFLVVLLAAALRGARDQLAAFLSVRLRPTMRLKVQRGAKGIDDIRSMVKSGSISADVAINMTQLLAAKDNELALKDKDNELAAKDNELALAAAAKDNELALVAKDIEMLKLQLDTTEKDGLQAASRYAAILCNRFLVETGLRKFGPKLTLTNSYDQFSRQYILSTSSKAPSLTPAADMKLQELQQVTGTSGTSVDRRHVTKELQILVHQLSRETHYVQNMEETRYLVGGSEPTASATAVVVCFLQAQKLLEMNVTFVGANYSKLAVLSGGNVTSP
;
A
#
# COMPACT_ATOMS: atom_id res chain seq x y z
N MET A 1 -30.88 29.67 -20.89
CA MET A 1 -30.31 29.53 -22.25
C MET A 1 -29.80 30.89 -22.70
N THR A 2 -28.51 31.00 -22.98
CA THR A 2 -27.75 32.26 -23.04
C THR A 2 -27.82 32.91 -24.43
N ARG A 3 -27.83 34.27 -24.48
CA ARG A 3 -27.85 35.13 -25.69
C ARG A 3 -26.90 34.68 -26.82
N ARG A 4 -25.83 33.96 -26.49
CA ARG A 4 -24.85 33.42 -27.45
C ARG A 4 -25.42 32.31 -28.34
N VAL A 5 -26.30 31.45 -27.84
CA VAL A 5 -26.91 30.37 -28.63
C VAL A 5 -27.86 30.94 -29.69
N PHE A 6 -28.61 31.98 -29.34
CA PHE A 6 -29.55 32.64 -30.25
C PHE A 6 -28.84 33.35 -31.42
N LEU A 7 -27.69 33.97 -31.15
CA LEU A 7 -26.85 34.64 -32.15
C LEU A 7 -26.23 33.64 -33.14
N VAL A 8 -25.79 32.47 -32.67
CA VAL A 8 -25.24 31.40 -33.54
C VAL A 8 -26.33 30.81 -34.43
N VAL A 9 -27.56 30.63 -33.91
CA VAL A 9 -28.69 30.12 -34.70
C VAL A 9 -29.14 31.15 -35.76
N LEU A 10 -29.16 32.44 -35.44
CA LEU A 10 -29.46 33.52 -36.39
C LEU A 10 -28.41 33.63 -37.49
N LEU A 11 -27.12 33.50 -37.14
CA LEU A 11 -26.02 33.52 -38.12
C LEU A 11 -26.10 32.32 -39.06
N ALA A 12 -26.41 31.13 -38.53
CA ALA A 12 -26.57 29.91 -39.32
C ALA A 12 -27.80 29.97 -40.25
N ALA A 13 -28.90 30.60 -39.81
CA ALA A 13 -30.09 30.80 -40.63
C ALA A 13 -29.86 31.81 -41.76
N ALA A 14 -29.15 32.92 -41.49
CA ALA A 14 -28.79 33.92 -42.50
C ALA A 14 -27.84 33.36 -43.57
N LEU A 15 -26.87 32.51 -43.17
CA LEU A 15 -25.96 31.83 -44.10
C LEU A 15 -26.67 30.76 -44.95
N ARG A 16 -27.73 30.12 -44.44
CA ARG A 16 -28.58 29.22 -45.24
C ARG A 16 -29.42 29.99 -46.27
N GLY A 17 -30.07 31.08 -45.86
CA GLY A 17 -30.85 31.93 -46.76
C GLY A 17 -30.01 32.53 -47.89
N ALA A 18 -28.77 32.96 -47.59
CA ALA A 18 -27.84 33.46 -48.60
C ALA A 18 -27.38 32.34 -49.56
N ARG A 19 -27.18 31.11 -49.06
CA ARG A 19 -26.79 29.96 -49.87
C ARG A 19 -27.91 29.51 -50.82
N ASP A 20 -29.16 29.54 -50.37
CA ASP A 20 -30.32 29.16 -51.17
C ASP A 20 -30.65 30.22 -52.22
N GLN A 21 -30.48 31.52 -51.90
CA GLN A 21 -30.60 32.59 -52.89
C GLN A 21 -29.47 32.57 -53.92
N LEU A 22 -28.23 32.23 -53.55
CA LEU A 22 -27.13 32.06 -54.49
C LEU A 22 -27.35 30.85 -55.41
N ALA A 23 -27.90 29.75 -54.88
CA ALA A 23 -28.27 28.58 -55.65
C ALA A 23 -29.43 28.84 -56.64
N ALA A 24 -30.41 29.66 -56.24
CA ALA A 24 -31.50 30.11 -57.11
C ALA A 24 -31.01 31.11 -58.18
N PHE A 25 -30.05 31.98 -57.86
CA PHE A 25 -29.47 32.92 -58.83
C PHE A 25 -28.59 32.20 -59.86
N LEU A 26 -27.91 31.13 -59.45
CA LEU A 26 -27.10 30.29 -60.34
C LEU A 26 -27.94 29.30 -61.18
N SER A 27 -29.19 29.00 -60.80
CA SER A 27 -30.07 28.10 -61.55
C SER A 27 -30.91 28.78 -62.64
N VAL A 28 -31.04 30.11 -62.63
CA VAL A 28 -31.91 30.85 -63.58
C VAL A 28 -31.16 31.38 -64.83
N ARG A 29 -29.83 31.30 -64.89
CA ARG A 29 -29.06 31.61 -66.10
C ARG A 29 -28.00 30.56 -66.34
N LEU A 30 -28.35 29.46 -67.00
CA LEU A 30 -27.46 28.68 -67.87
C LEU A 30 -28.32 27.71 -68.71
N ARG A 31 -28.43 28.00 -70.01
CA ARG A 31 -28.99 27.05 -71.00
C ARG A 31 -28.12 25.78 -71.04
N PRO A 32 -28.70 24.61 -71.35
CA PRO A 32 -27.95 23.37 -71.45
C PRO A 32 -27.21 23.32 -72.79
N THR A 33 -25.98 23.84 -72.83
CA THR A 33 -25.04 23.55 -73.91
C THR A 33 -23.79 22.92 -73.33
N MET A 34 -23.60 21.64 -73.66
CA MET A 34 -22.40 20.82 -73.48
C MET A 34 -21.82 20.73 -72.05
N ARG A 35 -22.22 19.68 -71.31
CA ARG A 35 -21.40 19.15 -70.21
C ARG A 35 -20.17 18.44 -70.79
N LEU A 36 -19.07 19.18 -70.94
CA LEU A 36 -17.75 18.59 -71.17
C LEU A 36 -17.32 17.83 -69.91
N LYS A 37 -17.20 16.50 -70.02
CA LYS A 37 -16.47 15.68 -69.04
C LYS A 37 -14.98 15.94 -69.25
N VAL A 38 -14.45 17.01 -68.66
CA VAL A 38 -13.01 17.25 -68.64
C VAL A 38 -12.38 16.23 -67.70
N GLN A 39 -11.53 15.34 -68.24
CA GLN A 39 -10.75 14.39 -67.43
C GLN A 39 -9.76 15.19 -66.56
N ARG A 40 -9.36 14.70 -65.39
CA ARG A 40 -8.43 15.43 -64.50
C ARG A 40 -6.95 15.12 -64.83
N GLY A 41 -6.03 15.93 -64.31
CA GLY A 41 -4.60 15.73 -64.48
C GLY A 41 -4.09 16.02 -65.91
N ALA A 42 -2.95 15.43 -66.27
CA ALA A 42 -2.28 15.67 -67.56
C ALA A 42 -3.22 15.53 -68.77
N LYS A 43 -4.13 14.55 -68.71
CA LYS A 43 -5.11 14.27 -69.76
C LYS A 43 -6.18 15.36 -69.91
N GLY A 44 -6.57 16.02 -68.82
CA GLY A 44 -7.48 17.18 -68.85
C GLY A 44 -6.87 18.44 -69.43
N ILE A 45 -5.59 18.65 -69.13
CA ILE A 45 -4.82 19.78 -69.66
C ILE A 45 -4.58 19.59 -71.17
N ASP A 46 -4.32 18.36 -71.60
CA ASP A 46 -4.20 18.01 -73.01
C ASP A 46 -5.53 18.15 -73.77
N ASP A 47 -6.65 17.77 -73.16
CA ASP A 47 -7.98 17.98 -73.73
C ASP A 47 -8.29 19.47 -73.91
N ILE A 48 -8.01 20.32 -72.91
CA ILE A 48 -8.17 21.79 -73.01
C ILE A 48 -7.26 22.38 -74.10
N ARG A 49 -6.00 21.93 -74.18
CA ARG A 49 -5.05 22.37 -75.21
C ARG A 49 -5.50 21.95 -76.62
N SER A 50 -6.12 20.78 -76.76
CA SER A 50 -6.70 20.30 -78.03
C SER A 50 -7.91 21.15 -78.45
N MET A 51 -8.74 21.58 -77.49
CA MET A 51 -9.89 22.44 -77.72
C MET A 51 -9.52 23.87 -78.13
N VAL A 52 -8.38 24.40 -77.63
CA VAL A 52 -7.81 25.67 -78.11
C VAL A 52 -7.32 25.54 -79.55
N LYS A 53 -6.62 24.44 -79.87
CA LYS A 53 -6.10 24.19 -81.23
C LYS A 53 -7.21 24.01 -82.27
N SER A 54 -8.36 23.46 -81.87
CA SER A 54 -9.53 23.31 -82.75
C SER A 54 -10.39 24.58 -82.84
N GLY A 55 -10.02 25.68 -82.16
CA GLY A 55 -10.76 26.94 -82.14
C GLY A 55 -12.07 26.91 -81.35
N SER A 56 -12.34 25.82 -80.63
CA SER A 56 -13.60 25.61 -79.91
C SER A 56 -13.72 26.43 -78.61
N ILE A 57 -12.60 26.93 -78.08
CA ILE A 57 -12.53 27.85 -76.94
C ILE A 57 -11.42 28.89 -77.17
N SER A 58 -11.57 30.10 -76.62
CA SER A 58 -10.53 31.13 -76.69
C SER A 58 -9.36 30.80 -75.74
N ALA A 59 -8.18 31.35 -76.04
CA ALA A 59 -6.99 31.14 -75.22
C ALA A 59 -7.19 31.59 -73.76
N ASP A 60 -7.91 32.70 -73.54
CA ASP A 60 -8.20 33.21 -72.18
C ASP A 60 -9.12 32.26 -71.40
N VAL A 61 -10.11 31.65 -72.06
CA VAL A 61 -11.00 30.66 -71.46
C VAL A 61 -10.23 29.39 -71.09
N ALA A 62 -9.27 28.99 -71.92
CA ALA A 62 -8.40 27.85 -71.65
C ALA A 62 -7.45 28.10 -70.47
N ILE A 63 -6.84 29.28 -70.37
CA ILE A 63 -5.99 29.67 -69.23
C ILE A 63 -6.81 29.60 -67.93
N ASN A 64 -8.01 30.19 -67.92
CA ASN A 64 -8.90 30.16 -66.75
C ASN A 64 -9.33 28.72 -66.40
N MET A 65 -9.62 27.86 -67.37
CA MET A 65 -9.96 26.45 -67.13
C MET A 65 -8.78 25.64 -66.58
N THR A 66 -7.57 25.84 -67.11
CA THR A 66 -6.36 25.17 -66.60
C THR A 66 -6.03 25.63 -65.19
N GLN A 67 -6.13 26.93 -64.90
CA GLN A 67 -5.98 27.46 -63.53
C GLN A 67 -7.03 26.90 -62.58
N LEU A 68 -8.29 26.76 -63.02
CA LEU A 68 -9.36 26.20 -62.21
C LEU A 68 -9.19 24.70 -61.94
N LEU A 69 -8.68 23.93 -62.89
CA LEU A 69 -8.30 22.53 -62.67
C LEU A 69 -7.14 22.41 -61.68
N ALA A 70 -6.08 23.20 -61.85
CA ALA A 70 -4.94 23.22 -60.93
C ALA A 70 -5.36 23.63 -59.50
N ALA A 71 -6.25 24.63 -59.37
CA ALA A 71 -6.80 25.04 -58.08
C ALA A 71 -7.62 23.91 -57.41
N LYS A 72 -8.43 23.17 -58.17
CA LYS A 72 -9.20 22.03 -57.65
C LYS A 72 -8.32 20.84 -57.27
N ASP A 73 -7.28 20.55 -58.04
CA ASP A 73 -6.34 19.47 -57.71
C ASP A 73 -5.57 19.81 -56.43
N ASN A 74 -5.18 21.09 -56.23
CA ASN A 74 -4.60 21.56 -54.97
C ASN A 74 -5.58 21.49 -53.79
N GLU A 75 -6.86 21.84 -54.00
CA GLU A 75 -7.91 21.73 -52.96
C GLU A 75 -8.11 20.29 -52.50
N LEU A 76 -8.09 19.34 -53.43
CA LEU A 76 -8.20 17.91 -53.12
C LEU A 76 -6.95 17.41 -52.38
N ALA A 77 -5.75 17.78 -52.83
CA ALA A 77 -4.52 17.42 -52.14
C ALA A 77 -4.45 18.01 -50.71
N LEU A 78 -5.00 19.20 -50.49
CA LEU A 78 -5.14 19.79 -49.15
C LEU A 78 -6.13 19.00 -48.29
N LYS A 79 -7.31 18.65 -48.84
CA LYS A 79 -8.29 17.82 -48.12
C LYS A 79 -7.75 16.44 -47.74
N ASP A 80 -6.98 15.82 -48.62
CA ASP A 80 -6.35 14.52 -48.34
C ASP A 80 -5.32 14.65 -47.21
N LYS A 81 -4.52 15.72 -47.19
CA LYS A 81 -3.60 16.04 -46.09
C LYS A 81 -4.32 16.33 -44.78
N ASP A 82 -5.42 17.09 -44.82
CA ASP A 82 -6.22 17.39 -43.63
C ASP A 82 -6.85 16.12 -43.05
N ASN A 83 -7.31 15.19 -43.91
CA ASN A 83 -7.80 13.88 -43.48
C ASN A 83 -6.70 13.01 -42.86
N GLU A 84 -5.49 13.02 -43.43
CA GLU A 84 -4.34 12.30 -42.89
C GLU A 84 -3.90 12.87 -41.53
N LEU A 85 -3.87 14.20 -41.40
CA LEU A 85 -3.59 14.88 -40.13
C LEU A 85 -4.65 14.54 -39.07
N ALA A 86 -5.93 14.59 -39.43
CA ALA A 86 -7.01 14.20 -38.53
C ALA A 86 -6.92 12.74 -38.08
N ALA A 87 -6.49 11.83 -38.97
CA ALA A 87 -6.24 10.43 -38.62
C ALA A 87 -5.07 10.28 -37.64
N LYS A 88 -3.95 10.99 -37.88
CA LYS A 88 -2.79 11.01 -36.99
C LYS A 88 -3.11 11.61 -35.62
N ASP A 89 -3.88 12.69 -35.58
CA ASP A 89 -4.31 13.31 -34.32
C ASP A 89 -5.17 12.34 -33.49
N ASN A 90 -6.05 11.58 -34.16
CA ASN A 90 -6.88 10.58 -33.49
C ASN A 90 -6.05 9.39 -32.97
N GLU A 91 -5.05 8.93 -33.73
CA GLU A 91 -4.11 7.90 -33.29
C GLU A 91 -3.27 8.35 -32.09
N LEU A 92 -2.76 9.59 -32.12
CA LEU A 92 -2.04 10.18 -31.00
C LEU A 92 -2.92 10.34 -29.75
N ALA A 93 -4.19 10.73 -29.92
CA ALA A 93 -5.13 10.83 -28.81
C ALA A 93 -5.41 9.47 -28.16
N LEU A 94 -5.57 8.41 -28.97
CA LEU A 94 -5.74 7.05 -28.46
C LEU A 94 -4.48 6.53 -27.75
N ALA A 95 -3.29 6.81 -28.30
CA ALA A 95 -2.02 6.44 -27.68
C ALA A 95 -1.80 7.17 -26.35
N ALA A 96 -2.13 8.46 -26.28
CA ALA A 96 -2.06 9.24 -25.05
C ALA A 96 -3.02 8.68 -23.99
N ALA A 97 -4.28 8.39 -24.36
CA ALA A 97 -5.25 7.80 -23.43
C ALA A 97 -4.82 6.41 -22.92
N ALA A 98 -4.19 5.59 -23.78
CA ALA A 98 -3.64 4.30 -23.38
C ALA A 98 -2.49 4.47 -22.36
N LYS A 99 -1.60 5.44 -22.58
CA LYS A 99 -0.50 5.76 -21.66
C LYS A 99 -1.00 6.32 -20.33
N ASP A 100 -2.01 7.18 -20.35
CA ASP A 100 -2.63 7.71 -19.12
C ASP A 100 -3.26 6.59 -18.28
N ASN A 101 -3.93 5.62 -18.92
CA ASN A 101 -4.45 4.44 -18.24
C ASN A 101 -3.33 3.56 -17.65
N GLU A 102 -2.26 3.33 -18.40
CA GLU A 102 -1.08 2.57 -17.92
C GLU A 102 -0.47 3.26 -16.69
N LEU A 103 -0.27 4.59 -16.75
CA LEU A 103 0.24 5.37 -15.63
C LEU A 103 -0.70 5.33 -14.41
N ALA A 104 -2.02 5.37 -14.63
CA ALA A 104 -3.00 5.26 -13.56
C ALA A 104 -2.98 3.87 -12.88
N LEU A 105 -2.77 2.80 -13.64
CA LEU A 105 -2.61 1.44 -13.09
C LEU A 105 -1.31 1.33 -12.28
N VAL A 106 -0.19 1.81 -12.83
CA VAL A 106 1.11 1.81 -12.13
C VAL A 106 1.03 2.63 -10.83
N ALA A 107 0.35 3.78 -10.84
CA ALA A 107 0.17 4.58 -9.64
C ALA A 107 -0.60 3.83 -8.53
N LYS A 108 -1.64 3.08 -8.89
CA LYS A 108 -2.38 2.22 -7.96
C LYS A 108 -1.52 1.08 -7.41
N ASP A 109 -0.72 0.45 -8.26
CA ASP A 109 0.18 -0.63 -7.84
C ASP A 109 1.24 -0.11 -6.86
N ILE A 110 1.81 1.07 -7.13
CA ILE A 110 2.75 1.75 -6.22
C ILE A 110 2.10 2.03 -4.86
N GLU A 111 0.86 2.51 -4.83
CA GLU A 111 0.12 2.77 -3.59
C GLU A 111 -0.13 1.49 -2.80
N MET A 112 -0.53 0.41 -3.47
CA MET A 112 -0.73 -0.91 -2.86
C MET A 112 0.58 -1.46 -2.28
N LEU A 113 1.68 -1.38 -3.02
CA LEU A 113 2.99 -1.84 -2.59
C LEU A 113 3.51 -1.05 -1.38
N LYS A 114 3.28 0.27 -1.34
CA LYS A 114 3.60 1.10 -0.16
C LYS A 114 2.84 0.64 1.08
N LEU A 115 1.54 0.37 0.95
CA LEU A 115 0.73 -0.12 2.07
C LEU A 115 1.21 -1.50 2.57
N GLN A 116 1.59 -2.39 1.65
CA GLN A 116 2.16 -3.69 1.99
C GLN A 116 3.52 -3.56 2.69
N LEU A 117 4.37 -2.65 2.22
CA LEU A 117 5.67 -2.36 2.85
C LEU A 117 5.47 -1.86 4.28
N ASP A 118 4.63 -0.84 4.48
CA ASP A 118 4.33 -0.29 5.80
C ASP A 118 3.78 -1.35 6.77
N THR A 119 2.94 -2.25 6.27
CA THR A 119 2.38 -3.35 7.07
C THR A 119 3.47 -4.34 7.47
N THR A 120 4.31 -4.74 6.51
CA THR A 120 5.41 -5.69 6.74
C THR A 120 6.45 -5.12 7.70
N GLU A 121 6.78 -3.82 7.59
CA GLU A 121 7.69 -3.13 8.51
C GLU A 121 7.12 -3.08 9.93
N LYS A 122 5.83 -2.76 10.08
CA LYS A 122 5.15 -2.78 11.39
C LYS A 122 5.18 -4.17 12.02
N ASP A 123 4.89 -5.20 11.23
CA ASP A 123 4.91 -6.59 11.70
C ASP A 123 6.34 -7.02 12.10
N GLY A 124 7.35 -6.62 11.32
CA GLY A 124 8.76 -6.84 11.64
C GLY A 124 9.19 -6.18 12.95
N LEU A 125 8.80 -4.92 13.18
CA LEU A 125 9.07 -4.19 14.43
C LEU A 125 8.36 -4.83 15.62
N GLN A 126 7.11 -5.25 15.45
CA GLN A 126 6.38 -5.97 16.51
C GLN A 126 7.05 -7.31 16.85
N ALA A 127 7.48 -8.08 15.84
CA ALA A 127 8.19 -9.34 16.05
C ALA A 127 9.52 -9.11 16.79
N ALA A 128 10.31 -8.11 16.38
CA ALA A 128 11.55 -7.74 17.04
C ALA A 128 11.32 -7.31 18.50
N SER A 129 10.30 -6.49 18.77
CA SER A 129 9.95 -6.08 20.14
C SER A 129 9.51 -7.27 21.01
N ARG A 130 8.72 -8.21 20.47
CA ARG A 130 8.32 -9.43 21.20
C ARG A 130 9.54 -10.29 21.52
N TYR A 131 10.45 -10.45 20.57
CA TYR A 131 11.68 -11.19 20.77
C TYR A 131 12.57 -10.55 21.85
N ALA A 132 12.71 -9.22 21.85
CA ALA A 132 13.45 -8.50 22.89
C ALA A 132 12.86 -8.71 24.29
N ALA A 133 11.52 -8.67 24.43
CA ALA A 133 10.86 -8.94 25.71
C ALA A 133 11.14 -10.36 26.23
N ILE A 134 11.12 -11.37 25.33
CA ILE A 134 11.47 -12.76 25.67
C ILE A 134 12.92 -12.85 26.16
N LEU A 135 13.87 -12.18 25.48
CA LEU A 135 15.27 -12.17 25.91
C LEU A 135 15.47 -11.49 27.27
N CYS A 136 14.79 -10.38 27.54
CA CYS A 136 14.83 -9.71 28.84
C CYS A 136 14.28 -10.62 29.96
N ASN A 137 13.10 -11.21 29.73
CA ASN A 137 12.47 -12.15 30.66
C ASN A 137 13.42 -13.33 30.96
N ARG A 138 14.02 -13.90 29.92
CA ARG A 138 14.96 -15.01 30.03
C ARG A 138 16.22 -14.64 30.81
N PHE A 139 16.82 -13.49 30.50
CA PHE A 139 18.02 -13.00 31.19
C PHE A 139 17.82 -12.92 32.71
N LEU A 140 16.68 -12.40 33.14
CA LEU A 140 16.33 -12.29 34.57
C LEU A 140 16.24 -13.64 35.25
N VAL A 141 15.53 -14.58 34.62
CA VAL A 141 15.35 -15.93 35.14
C VAL A 141 16.70 -16.66 35.18
N GLU A 142 17.51 -16.60 34.13
CA GLU A 142 18.84 -17.22 34.10
C GLU A 142 19.77 -16.68 35.17
N THR A 143 19.75 -15.36 35.40
CA THR A 143 20.59 -14.72 36.41
C THR A 143 20.30 -15.29 37.80
N GLY A 144 19.02 -15.46 38.16
CA GLY A 144 18.64 -16.07 39.43
C GLY A 144 18.93 -17.58 39.48
N LEU A 145 18.66 -18.32 38.41
CA LEU A 145 18.85 -19.77 38.36
C LEU A 145 20.32 -20.19 38.43
N ARG A 146 21.25 -19.39 37.87
CA ARG A 146 22.69 -19.65 37.99
C ARG A 146 23.16 -19.57 39.44
N LYS A 147 22.55 -18.73 40.27
CA LYS A 147 22.81 -18.69 41.71
C LYS A 147 22.16 -19.86 42.45
N PHE A 148 20.98 -20.29 42.02
CA PHE A 148 20.27 -21.44 42.62
C PHE A 148 21.04 -22.75 42.46
N GLY A 149 21.47 -23.05 41.23
CA GLY A 149 22.15 -24.30 40.89
C GLY A 149 23.45 -24.02 40.12
N PRO A 150 24.52 -23.55 40.78
CA PRO A 150 25.75 -23.12 40.10
C PRO A 150 26.50 -24.24 39.38
N LYS A 151 26.21 -25.50 39.71
CA LYS A 151 26.81 -26.69 39.11
C LYS A 151 25.87 -27.41 38.14
N LEU A 152 24.65 -26.92 37.99
CA LEU A 152 23.62 -27.54 37.15
C LEU A 152 23.48 -26.77 35.84
N THR A 153 22.98 -27.45 34.80
CA THR A 153 22.53 -26.77 33.59
C THR A 153 21.32 -25.90 33.92
N LEU A 154 21.09 -24.82 33.15
CA LEU A 154 19.94 -23.93 33.37
C LEU A 154 18.60 -24.67 33.38
N THR A 155 18.44 -25.64 32.48
CA THR A 155 17.29 -26.55 32.40
C THR A 155 17.10 -27.31 33.72
N ASN A 156 18.16 -27.95 34.23
CA ASN A 156 18.09 -28.73 35.47
C ASN A 156 17.86 -27.83 36.70
N SER A 157 18.50 -26.67 36.75
CA SER A 157 18.26 -25.66 37.78
C SER A 157 16.81 -25.21 37.78
N TYR A 158 16.24 -24.93 36.61
CA TYR A 158 14.84 -24.54 36.48
C TYR A 158 13.87 -25.67 36.87
N ASP A 159 14.13 -26.90 36.45
CA ASP A 159 13.30 -28.05 36.81
C ASP A 159 13.27 -28.28 38.31
N GLN A 160 14.43 -28.20 38.99
CA GLN A 160 14.48 -28.31 40.44
C GLN A 160 13.79 -27.13 41.12
N PHE A 161 14.08 -25.89 40.68
CA PHE A 161 13.50 -24.68 41.24
C PHE A 161 11.98 -24.66 41.09
N SER A 162 11.47 -24.93 39.89
CA SER A 162 10.04 -24.92 39.59
C SER A 162 9.31 -25.96 40.43
N ARG A 163 9.81 -27.20 40.55
CA ARG A 163 9.21 -28.24 41.41
C ARG A 163 9.24 -27.89 42.89
N GLN A 164 10.28 -27.19 43.34
CA GLN A 164 10.43 -26.82 44.75
C GLN A 164 9.51 -25.66 45.16
N TYR A 165 9.33 -24.67 44.27
CA TYR A 165 8.69 -23.41 44.66
C TYR A 165 7.41 -23.06 43.88
N ILE A 166 7.30 -23.44 42.61
CA ILE A 166 6.29 -22.87 41.69
C ILE A 166 5.23 -23.88 41.27
N LEU A 167 5.62 -25.08 40.88
CA LEU A 167 4.77 -26.11 40.30
C LEU A 167 4.64 -27.31 41.23
N SER A 168 3.41 -27.73 41.48
CA SER A 168 3.10 -28.99 42.17
C SER A 168 3.40 -30.19 41.27
N THR A 169 4.09 -31.19 41.81
CA THR A 169 4.54 -32.40 41.11
C THR A 169 3.47 -33.50 40.99
N SER A 170 2.18 -33.14 40.98
CA SER A 170 1.11 -34.11 40.76
C SER A 170 1.27 -34.80 39.40
N SER A 171 1.31 -36.13 39.41
CA SER A 171 1.70 -36.99 38.27
C SER A 171 0.78 -36.92 37.04
N LYS A 172 -0.38 -36.25 37.13
CA LYS A 172 -1.36 -36.19 36.03
C LYS A 172 -1.52 -34.81 35.40
N ALA A 173 -1.25 -33.74 36.14
CA ALA A 173 -1.30 -32.36 35.63
C ALA A 173 -0.53 -31.46 36.60
N PRO A 174 0.61 -30.88 36.19
CA PRO A 174 1.27 -29.87 37.00
C PRO A 174 0.34 -28.67 37.16
N SER A 175 0.34 -28.08 38.33
CA SER A 175 -0.43 -26.90 38.69
C SER A 175 0.45 -25.94 39.48
N LEU A 176 0.06 -24.67 39.59
CA LEU A 176 0.70 -23.76 40.53
C LEU A 176 0.63 -24.31 41.97
N THR A 177 1.69 -24.09 42.75
CA THR A 177 1.63 -24.23 44.21
C THR A 177 0.73 -23.14 44.79
N PRO A 178 0.17 -23.30 46.01
CA PRO A 178 -0.65 -22.27 46.64
C PRO A 178 0.07 -20.91 46.75
N ALA A 179 1.37 -20.93 47.06
CA ALA A 179 2.17 -19.72 47.12
C ALA A 179 2.33 -19.04 45.75
N ALA A 180 2.50 -19.83 44.68
CA ALA A 180 2.60 -19.28 43.33
C ALA A 180 1.27 -18.73 42.81
N ASP A 181 0.16 -19.39 43.14
CA ASP A 181 -1.18 -18.90 42.84
C ASP A 181 -1.46 -17.57 43.57
N MET A 182 -1.08 -17.46 44.85
CA MET A 182 -1.16 -16.19 45.59
C MET A 182 -0.36 -15.07 44.91
N LYS A 183 0.86 -15.33 44.45
CA LYS A 183 1.67 -14.31 43.76
C LYS A 183 1.06 -13.88 42.42
N LEU A 184 0.43 -14.80 41.69
CA LEU A 184 -0.33 -14.47 40.50
C LEU A 184 -1.54 -13.58 40.84
N GLN A 185 -2.25 -13.88 41.92
CA GLN A 185 -3.39 -13.07 42.38
C GLN A 185 -2.95 -11.67 42.83
N GLU A 186 -1.86 -11.56 43.60
CA GLU A 186 -1.25 -10.27 43.98
C GLU A 186 -0.92 -9.43 42.74
N LEU A 187 -0.30 -10.06 41.72
CA LEU A 187 0.00 -9.40 40.46
C LEU A 187 -1.27 -8.86 39.79
N GLN A 188 -2.29 -9.70 39.62
CA GLN A 188 -3.55 -9.31 38.98
C GLN A 188 -4.32 -8.22 39.72
N GLN A 189 -4.22 -8.19 41.05
CA GLN A 189 -4.81 -7.15 41.89
C GLN A 189 -4.11 -5.81 41.69
N VAL A 190 -2.77 -5.79 41.70
CA VAL A 190 -1.98 -4.56 41.55
C VAL A 190 -2.08 -3.99 40.14
N THR A 191 -2.10 -4.83 39.11
CA THR A 191 -2.14 -4.40 37.70
C THR A 191 -3.52 -3.91 37.25
N GLY A 192 -4.55 -3.99 38.09
CA GLY A 192 -5.90 -3.52 37.77
C GLY A 192 -6.59 -4.32 36.64
N THR A 193 -6.12 -5.53 36.34
CA THR A 193 -6.70 -6.42 35.32
C THR A 193 -7.95 -7.13 35.86
N SER A 194 -8.94 -6.36 36.31
CA SER A 194 -10.22 -6.86 36.83
C SER A 194 -11.19 -7.33 35.73
N GLY A 195 -10.82 -7.25 34.44
CA GLY A 195 -11.66 -7.67 33.30
C GLY A 195 -11.05 -8.74 32.37
N THR A 196 -9.76 -9.04 32.49
CA THR A 196 -9.05 -10.08 31.72
C THR A 196 -8.09 -10.80 32.65
N SER A 197 -8.61 -11.55 33.62
CA SER A 197 -7.77 -12.34 34.53
C SER A 197 -7.00 -13.36 33.72
N VAL A 198 -5.67 -13.35 33.81
CA VAL A 198 -4.83 -14.37 33.18
C VAL A 198 -5.17 -15.73 33.81
N ASP A 199 -5.62 -16.68 32.99
CA ASP A 199 -5.97 -18.02 33.49
C ASP A 199 -4.71 -18.70 34.05
N ARG A 200 -4.79 -19.14 35.31
CA ARG A 200 -3.75 -19.93 35.99
C ARG A 200 -3.29 -21.14 35.18
N ARG A 201 -4.17 -21.75 34.37
CA ARG A 201 -3.83 -22.89 33.51
C ARG A 201 -2.88 -22.46 32.39
N HIS A 202 -3.10 -21.28 31.83
CA HIS A 202 -2.23 -20.70 30.81
C HIS A 202 -0.88 -20.30 31.40
N VAL A 203 -0.85 -19.69 32.59
CA VAL A 203 0.40 -19.39 33.33
C VAL A 203 1.18 -20.68 33.60
N THR A 204 0.49 -21.73 34.06
CA THR A 204 1.12 -23.03 34.32
C THR A 204 1.75 -23.62 33.07
N LYS A 205 1.07 -23.53 31.92
CA LYS A 205 1.58 -24.00 30.63
C LYS A 205 2.83 -23.22 30.19
N GLU A 206 2.83 -21.90 30.34
CA GLU A 206 4.01 -21.07 30.04
C GLU A 206 5.20 -21.42 30.94
N LEU A 207 4.96 -21.64 32.22
CA LEU A 207 6.00 -22.06 33.17
C LEU A 207 6.59 -23.42 32.79
N GLN A 208 5.80 -24.35 32.26
CA GLN A 208 6.32 -25.60 31.72
C GLN A 208 7.15 -25.37 30.45
N ILE A 209 6.72 -24.47 29.56
CA ILE A 209 7.43 -24.17 28.31
C ILE A 209 8.74 -23.41 28.58
N LEU A 210 8.83 -22.64 29.66
CA LEU A 210 10.00 -21.85 30.01
C LEU A 210 11.28 -22.70 30.08
N VAL A 211 11.18 -23.97 30.50
CA VAL A 211 12.31 -24.91 30.49
C VAL A 211 12.92 -25.07 29.08
N HIS A 212 12.08 -25.14 28.05
CA HIS A 212 12.48 -25.27 26.65
C HIS A 212 13.01 -23.96 26.07
N GLN A 213 12.59 -22.81 26.62
CA GLN A 213 13.15 -21.52 26.21
C GLN A 213 14.55 -21.33 26.80
N LEU A 214 14.76 -21.75 28.05
CA LEU A 214 16.07 -21.70 28.73
C LEU A 214 17.10 -22.66 28.12
N SER A 215 16.67 -23.74 27.47
CA SER A 215 17.58 -24.70 26.83
C SER A 215 18.12 -24.25 25.46
N ARG A 216 17.60 -23.16 24.89
CA ARG A 216 18.04 -22.67 23.56
C ARG A 216 19.31 -21.85 23.71
N GLU A 217 20.21 -21.88 22.74
CA GLU A 217 21.33 -20.93 22.72
C GLU A 217 20.81 -19.51 22.46
N THR A 218 21.25 -18.53 23.25
CA THR A 218 20.97 -17.12 23.02
C THR A 218 22.23 -16.29 23.13
N HIS A 219 22.44 -15.44 22.13
CA HIS A 219 23.45 -14.40 22.17
C HIS A 219 22.83 -13.16 22.82
N TYR A 220 23.14 -12.93 24.10
CA TYR A 220 22.82 -11.66 24.74
C TYR A 220 23.74 -10.59 24.15
N VAL A 221 23.18 -9.43 23.79
CA VAL A 221 23.97 -8.27 23.40
C VAL A 221 24.78 -7.83 24.62
N GLN A 222 26.10 -7.94 24.56
CA GLN A 222 26.97 -7.83 25.74
C GLN A 222 27.13 -6.42 26.32
N ASN A 223 26.49 -5.39 25.76
CA ASN A 223 26.66 -3.99 26.15
C ASN A 223 25.32 -3.25 26.30
N MET A 224 24.39 -3.76 27.09
CA MET A 224 23.24 -2.96 27.49
C MET A 224 23.61 -2.11 28.71
N GLU A 225 23.71 -0.80 28.53
CA GLU A 225 23.84 0.14 29.64
C GLU A 225 22.63 0.01 30.59
N GLU A 226 22.90 -0.17 31.88
CA GLU A 226 21.88 -0.40 32.90
C GLU A 226 20.95 0.81 33.06
N THR A 227 19.78 0.75 32.45
CA THR A 227 18.65 1.57 32.89
C THR A 227 17.42 0.71 33.08
N ARG A 228 17.43 -0.05 34.19
CA ARG A 228 16.30 -0.76 34.82
C ARG A 228 15.90 -2.08 34.17
N TYR A 229 15.66 -3.07 35.02
CA TYR A 229 15.23 -4.40 34.64
C TYR A 229 13.71 -4.45 34.42
N LEU A 230 13.28 -5.01 33.30
CA LEU A 230 11.87 -5.05 32.90
C LEU A 230 11.42 -6.49 32.69
N VAL A 231 10.20 -6.80 33.13
CA VAL A 231 9.44 -8.00 32.72
C VAL A 231 8.21 -7.54 31.98
N GLY A 232 7.97 -8.10 30.81
CA GLY A 232 6.80 -7.76 30.00
C GLY A 232 6.58 -8.74 28.86
N GLY A 233 5.86 -8.29 27.84
CA GLY A 233 5.45 -9.11 26.70
C GLY A 233 3.97 -9.44 26.74
N SER A 234 3.54 -10.38 25.92
CA SER A 234 2.16 -10.84 25.89
C SER A 234 1.84 -11.69 27.10
N GLU A 235 0.65 -11.51 27.68
CA GLU A 235 0.06 -12.51 28.56
C GLU A 235 -0.22 -13.79 27.77
N PRO A 236 -0.07 -14.98 28.36
CA PRO A 236 0.26 -15.29 29.78
C PRO A 236 1.76 -15.27 30.16
N THR A 237 2.68 -15.10 29.19
CA THR A 237 4.13 -15.28 29.39
C THR A 237 4.73 -14.22 30.33
N ALA A 238 4.24 -12.98 30.25
CA ALA A 238 4.67 -11.90 31.15
C ALA A 238 4.37 -12.24 32.61
N SER A 239 3.12 -12.63 32.92
CA SER A 239 2.73 -13.06 34.27
C SER A 239 3.51 -14.27 34.76
N ALA A 240 3.72 -15.28 33.90
CA ALA A 240 4.53 -16.45 34.26
C ALA A 240 5.97 -16.06 34.66
N THR A 241 6.60 -15.18 33.89
CA THR A 241 7.95 -14.69 34.19
C THR A 241 7.96 -13.88 35.49
N ALA A 242 6.98 -13.00 35.69
CA ALA A 242 6.86 -12.19 36.90
C ALA A 242 6.75 -13.06 38.17
N VAL A 243 5.97 -14.13 38.12
CA VAL A 243 5.88 -15.11 39.21
C VAL A 243 7.25 -15.73 39.48
N VAL A 244 7.97 -16.22 38.46
CA VAL A 244 9.32 -16.79 38.63
C VAL A 244 10.27 -15.78 39.29
N VAL A 245 10.27 -14.53 38.79
CA VAL A 245 11.09 -13.44 39.33
C VAL A 245 10.78 -13.18 40.80
N CYS A 246 9.51 -13.12 41.21
CA CYS A 246 9.14 -12.94 42.61
C CYS A 246 9.71 -14.06 43.49
N PHE A 247 9.65 -15.32 43.06
CA PHE A 247 10.23 -16.42 43.83
C PHE A 247 11.76 -16.36 43.88
N LEU A 248 12.42 -16.01 42.77
CA LEU A 248 13.88 -15.82 42.75
C LEU A 248 14.31 -14.69 43.70
N GLN A 249 13.56 -13.59 43.75
CA GLN A 249 13.80 -12.49 44.67
C GLN A 249 13.55 -12.90 46.13
N ALA A 250 12.46 -13.63 46.42
CA ALA A 250 12.15 -14.12 47.76
C ALA A 250 13.25 -15.05 48.32
N GLN A 251 13.91 -15.81 47.44
CA GLN A 251 15.06 -16.65 47.81
C GLN A 251 16.41 -15.91 47.80
N LYS A 252 16.42 -14.58 47.62
CA LYS A 252 17.63 -13.74 47.50
C LYS A 252 18.57 -14.17 46.36
N LEU A 253 18.04 -14.79 45.32
CA LEU A 253 18.78 -15.19 44.13
C LEU A 253 18.83 -14.06 43.09
N LEU A 254 17.89 -13.13 43.17
CA LEU A 254 17.79 -11.96 42.32
C LEU A 254 17.54 -10.74 43.21
N GLU A 255 18.50 -9.81 43.30
CA GLU A 255 18.45 -8.67 44.26
C GLU A 255 18.08 -7.34 43.59
N MET A 256 17.73 -7.38 42.31
CA MET A 256 17.34 -6.21 41.52
C MET A 256 15.84 -5.97 41.56
N ASN A 257 15.43 -4.70 41.57
CA ASN A 257 14.04 -4.30 41.33
C ASN A 257 13.70 -4.49 39.86
N VAL A 258 12.55 -5.10 39.59
CA VAL A 258 12.08 -5.38 38.23
C VAL A 258 10.76 -4.68 38.02
N THR A 259 10.62 -3.89 36.95
CA THR A 259 9.34 -3.26 36.61
C THR A 259 8.54 -4.20 35.71
N PHE A 260 7.31 -4.51 36.12
CA PHE A 260 6.34 -5.23 35.30
C PHE A 260 5.64 -4.25 34.36
N VAL A 261 5.78 -4.45 33.06
CA VAL A 261 5.24 -3.57 32.02
C VAL A 261 4.13 -4.26 31.23
N GLY A 262 3.02 -3.54 31.03
CA GLY A 262 1.88 -3.98 30.25
C GLY A 262 1.95 -3.54 28.79
N ALA A 263 0.78 -3.53 28.14
CA ALA A 263 0.64 -2.96 26.81
C ALA A 263 1.13 -1.50 26.78
N ASN A 264 1.70 -1.09 25.64
CA ASN A 264 2.26 0.26 25.40
C ASN A 264 3.36 0.67 26.38
N TYR A 265 4.10 -0.29 26.96
CA TYR A 265 5.19 -0.03 27.93
C TYR A 265 4.72 0.71 29.20
N SER A 266 3.42 0.64 29.51
CA SER A 266 2.87 1.17 30.75
C SER A 266 3.43 0.38 31.94
N LYS A 267 3.93 1.09 32.96
CA LYS A 267 4.38 0.44 34.20
C LYS A 267 3.15 0.04 34.99
N LEU A 268 2.97 -1.25 35.22
CA LEU A 268 1.80 -1.78 35.93
C LEU A 268 2.13 -2.22 37.36
N ALA A 269 3.35 -2.69 37.61
CA ALA A 269 3.79 -3.05 38.95
C ALA A 269 5.33 -2.99 39.08
N VAL A 270 5.81 -3.02 40.33
CA VAL A 270 7.22 -3.22 40.68
C VAL A 270 7.35 -4.53 41.47
N LEU A 271 8.27 -5.38 41.04
CA LEU A 271 8.63 -6.63 41.70
C LEU A 271 9.92 -6.38 42.50
N SER A 272 9.84 -6.49 43.82
CA SER A 272 10.96 -6.24 44.71
C SER A 272 10.91 -7.14 45.95
N GLY A 273 12.02 -7.81 46.25
CA GLY A 273 12.12 -8.71 47.42
C GLY A 273 11.10 -9.86 47.41
N GLY A 274 10.52 -10.19 46.25
CA GLY A 274 9.46 -11.18 46.11
C GLY A 274 8.04 -10.65 46.34
N ASN A 275 7.88 -9.34 46.50
CA ASN A 275 6.59 -8.67 46.62
C ASN A 275 6.21 -7.97 45.31
N VAL A 276 4.91 -7.84 45.08
CA VAL A 276 4.34 -7.03 44.01
C VAL A 276 3.78 -5.75 44.61
N THR A 277 4.26 -4.61 44.16
CA THR A 277 3.76 -3.29 44.59
C THR A 277 3.32 -2.46 43.39
N SER A 278 2.45 -1.48 43.62
CA SER A 278 2.12 -0.49 42.59
C SER A 278 3.39 0.27 42.12
N PRO A 279 3.39 0.80 40.89
CA PRO A 279 4.52 1.52 40.29
C PRO A 279 5.02 2.74 41.07
#